data_AF-A0A7C4SG84-F1
#
_entry.id   AF-A0A7C4SG84-F1
#
_cell.length_a   1.000
_cell.length_b   1.000
_cell.length_c   1.000
_cell.angle_alpha   90.00
_cell.angle_beta   90.00
_cell.angle_gamma   90.00
#
_symmetry.space_group_name_H-M   'P 1'
#
loop_
_entity.id
_entity.type
_entity.pdbx_description
1 polymer ?
#
loop_
_entity_poly.entity_id
_entity_poly.type
_entity_poly.pdbx_seq_one_letter_code
_entity_poly.pdbx_strand_id
1 'polypeptide(L)'
;MLHIAGPLATEFFTSPGIPDMVRGALMRRFQQQAARSIEELLHRTGLPSQALAVETIQFPLELTLELAEAMDLSICFDTGHVISRQPGPFSFQEVLERCLPRLAEVHLHDGYYRQRPDGSVAWADHLPLGRGEVPVGELLRTLEAHGFAGPIIFELMLPEAKESLAFLEQK
;
A
#
# COMPACT_ATOMS: atom_id res chain seq x y z
N MET A 1 -6.76 -0.03 9.03
CA MET A 1 -6.85 0.11 7.56
C MET A 1 -8.01 -0.69 6.93
N LEU A 2 -8.37 -0.33 5.69
CA LEU A 2 -9.22 -1.07 4.76
C LEU A 2 -8.49 -1.33 3.43
N HIS A 3 -8.63 -2.53 2.88
CA HIS A 3 -8.40 -2.77 1.45
C HIS A 3 -9.59 -2.26 0.65
N ILE A 4 -9.38 -1.27 -0.23
CA ILE A 4 -10.46 -0.69 -1.04
C ILE A 4 -10.89 -1.58 -2.19
N ALA A 5 -10.10 -2.61 -2.50
CA ALA A 5 -10.36 -3.55 -3.57
C ALA A 5 -9.97 -4.95 -3.13
N GLY A 6 -10.73 -5.95 -3.60
CA GLY A 6 -10.48 -7.36 -3.29
C GLY A 6 -9.74 -8.10 -4.42
N PRO A 7 -9.51 -9.41 -4.26
CA PRO A 7 -8.74 -10.23 -5.21
C PRO A 7 -9.21 -10.16 -6.66
N LEU A 8 -10.51 -9.98 -6.89
CA LEU A 8 -11.05 -9.84 -8.25
C LEU A 8 -10.57 -8.56 -8.96
N ALA A 9 -10.46 -7.45 -8.23
CA ALA A 9 -9.94 -6.22 -8.80
C ALA A 9 -8.46 -6.38 -9.17
N THR A 10 -7.69 -7.05 -8.32
CA THR A 10 -6.30 -7.41 -8.54
C THR A 10 -6.10 -8.27 -9.79
N GLU A 11 -6.95 -9.29 -9.99
CA GLU A 11 -6.93 -10.11 -11.20
C GLU A 11 -7.11 -9.26 -12.47
N PHE A 12 -8.11 -8.37 -12.48
CA PHE A 12 -8.34 -7.49 -13.61
C PHE A 12 -7.25 -6.43 -13.79
N PHE A 13 -6.68 -5.94 -12.69
CA PHE A 13 -5.63 -4.94 -12.73
C PHE A 13 -4.33 -5.49 -13.32
N THR A 14 -4.01 -6.76 -13.08
CA THR A 14 -2.77 -7.39 -13.52
C THR A 14 -2.91 -8.22 -14.80
N SER A 15 -4.13 -8.55 -15.22
CA SER A 15 -4.37 -9.42 -16.38
C SER A 15 -3.86 -8.80 -17.70
N PRO A 16 -2.91 -9.43 -18.41
CA PRO A 16 -2.36 -8.88 -19.65
C PRO A 16 -3.37 -8.90 -20.81
N GLY A 17 -4.46 -9.68 -20.70
CA GLY A 17 -5.47 -9.82 -21.75
C GLY A 17 -6.50 -8.69 -21.81
N ILE A 18 -6.49 -7.77 -20.85
CA ILE A 18 -7.48 -6.69 -20.75
C ILE A 18 -6.90 -5.41 -21.36
N PRO A 19 -7.55 -4.81 -22.38
CA PRO A 19 -7.12 -3.53 -22.92
C PRO A 19 -7.11 -2.43 -21.84
N ASP A 20 -6.13 -1.53 -21.85
CA ASP A 20 -5.93 -0.53 -20.79
C ASP A 20 -7.15 0.37 -20.55
N MET A 21 -7.86 0.74 -21.62
CA MET A 21 -9.11 1.50 -21.50
C MET A 21 -10.19 0.73 -20.71
N VAL A 22 -10.31 -0.57 -20.94
CA VAL A 22 -11.26 -1.45 -20.24
C VAL A 22 -10.81 -1.65 -18.80
N ARG A 23 -9.51 -1.88 -18.58
CA ARG A 23 -8.90 -2.01 -17.26
C ARG A 23 -9.18 -0.77 -16.41
N GLY A 24 -8.91 0.42 -16.95
CA GLY A 24 -9.17 1.69 -16.27
C GLY A 24 -10.64 1.87 -15.91
N ALA A 25 -11.56 1.53 -16.83
CA ALA A 25 -12.99 1.57 -16.56
C ALA A 25 -13.41 0.60 -15.45
N LEU A 26 -12.89 -0.64 -15.44
CA LEU A 26 -13.15 -1.63 -14.40
C LEU A 26 -12.61 -1.17 -13.04
N MET A 27 -11.37 -0.68 -12.97
CA MET A 27 -10.77 -0.20 -11.72
C MET A 27 -11.58 0.97 -11.14
N ARG A 28 -12.03 1.89 -11.99
CA ARG A 28 -12.92 2.98 -11.56
C ARG A 28 -14.26 2.47 -11.02
N ARG A 29 -14.82 1.38 -11.57
CA ARG A 29 -16.03 0.75 -11.00
C ARG A 29 -15.77 0.13 -9.63
N PHE A 30 -14.63 -0.51 -9.41
CA PHE A 30 -14.27 -1.01 -8.08
C PHE A 30 -14.10 0.13 -7.07
N GLN A 31 -13.40 1.20 -7.43
CA GLN A 31 -13.26 2.39 -6.59
C GLN A 31 -14.63 3.00 -6.23
N GLN A 32 -15.56 3.14 -7.20
CA GLN A 32 -16.93 3.62 -6.94
C GLN A 32 -17.74 2.71 -6.02
N GLN A 33 -17.51 1.40 -6.06
CA GLN A 33 -18.14 0.47 -5.11
C GLN A 33 -17.52 0.61 -3.72
N ALA A 34 -16.20 0.74 -3.62
CA ALA A 34 -15.50 0.98 -2.37
C ALA A 34 -15.99 2.26 -1.70
N ALA A 35 -16.09 3.36 -2.46
CA ALA A 35 -16.62 4.64 -1.98
C ALA A 35 -18.01 4.50 -1.34
N ARG A 36 -18.94 3.82 -2.02
CA ARG A 36 -20.29 3.55 -1.50
C ARG A 36 -20.27 2.73 -0.21
N SER A 37 -19.39 1.73 -0.13
CA SER A 37 -19.25 0.90 1.08
C SER A 37 -18.66 1.69 2.25
N ILE A 38 -17.67 2.55 1.99
CA ILE A 38 -17.06 3.41 3.01
C ILE A 38 -18.06 4.47 3.49
N GLU A 39 -18.81 5.08 2.57
CA GLU A 39 -19.85 6.06 2.89
C GLU A 39 -20.91 5.46 3.83
N GLU A 40 -21.41 4.26 3.51
CA GLU A 40 -22.36 3.54 4.36
C GLU A 40 -21.76 3.21 5.74
N LEU A 41 -20.49 2.79 5.79
CA LEU A 41 -19.80 2.49 7.05
C LEU A 41 -19.68 3.74 7.91
N LEU A 42 -19.21 4.86 7.35
CA LEU A 42 -19.08 6.14 8.05
C LEU A 42 -20.45 6.63 8.55
N HIS A 43 -21.47 6.59 7.70
CA HIS A 43 -22.83 6.98 8.05
C HIS A 43 -23.39 6.14 9.21
N ARG A 44 -23.21 4.81 9.18
CA ARG A 44 -23.73 3.91 10.22
C ARG A 44 -22.99 3.98 11.54
N THR A 45 -21.68 4.20 11.49
CA THR A 45 -20.83 4.15 12.69
C THR A 45 -20.64 5.52 13.33
N GLY A 46 -20.82 6.60 12.58
CA GLY A 46 -20.49 7.96 13.03
C GLY A 46 -18.99 8.18 13.24
N LEU A 47 -18.14 7.28 12.73
CA LEU A 47 -16.69 7.45 12.80
C LEU A 47 -16.26 8.67 11.96
N PRO A 48 -15.26 9.43 12.43
CA PRO A 48 -14.65 10.45 11.57
C PRO A 48 -13.93 9.74 10.40
N SER A 49 -14.04 10.30 9.18
CA SER A 49 -13.42 9.73 7.97
C SER A 49 -11.94 9.40 8.14
N GLN A 50 -11.19 10.29 8.79
CA GLN A 50 -9.75 10.15 9.03
C GLN A 50 -9.38 9.00 9.98
N ALA A 51 -10.34 8.42 10.72
CA ALA A 51 -10.12 7.20 11.49
C ALA A 51 -10.07 5.94 10.61
N LEU A 52 -10.41 6.04 9.33
CA LEU A 52 -10.26 4.98 8.34
C LEU A 52 -9.08 5.29 7.43
N ALA A 53 -8.15 4.36 7.35
CA ALA A 53 -7.03 4.41 6.42
C ALA A 53 -7.27 3.45 5.25
N VAL A 54 -6.97 3.87 4.02
CA VAL A 54 -6.95 2.99 2.84
C VAL A 54 -5.51 2.64 2.48
N GLU A 55 -5.29 1.39 2.11
CA GLU A 55 -3.94 0.87 1.93
C GLU A 55 -3.44 0.91 0.48
N THR A 56 -2.13 1.07 0.32
CA THR A 56 -1.40 0.88 -0.93
C THR A 56 -1.28 -0.60 -1.33
N ILE A 57 -2.38 -1.20 -1.77
CA ILE A 57 -2.47 -2.61 -2.24
C ILE A 57 -2.26 -2.75 -3.76
N GLN A 58 -2.44 -3.96 -4.29
CA GLN A 58 -2.48 -4.26 -5.74
C GLN A 58 -3.71 -3.68 -6.45
N PHE A 59 -3.75 -2.35 -6.55
CA PHE A 59 -4.77 -1.52 -7.16
C PHE A 59 -4.17 -0.18 -7.59
N PRO A 60 -4.67 0.51 -8.65
CA PRO A 60 -4.06 1.76 -9.10
C PRO A 60 -3.92 2.82 -8.01
N LEU A 61 -2.68 3.23 -7.73
CA LEU A 61 -2.37 4.23 -6.71
C LEU A 61 -3.19 5.51 -6.86
N GLU A 62 -3.34 6.00 -8.09
CA GLU A 62 -4.11 7.21 -8.40
C GLU A 62 -5.55 7.11 -7.89
N LEU A 63 -6.18 5.96 -8.08
CA LEU A 63 -7.57 5.76 -7.66
C LEU A 63 -7.68 5.61 -6.15
N THR A 64 -6.68 5.01 -5.50
CA THR A 64 -6.57 4.95 -4.03
C THR A 64 -6.45 6.34 -3.44
N LEU A 65 -5.54 7.18 -3.96
CA LEU A 65 -5.33 8.54 -3.48
C LEU A 65 -6.52 9.46 -3.80
N GLU A 66 -7.10 9.36 -5.00
CA GLU A 66 -8.32 10.08 -5.40
C GLU A 66 -9.47 9.79 -4.42
N LEU A 67 -9.63 8.52 -4.02
CA LEU A 67 -10.66 8.11 -3.05
C LEU A 67 -10.38 8.68 -1.65
N ALA A 68 -9.13 8.58 -1.18
CA ALA A 68 -8.75 9.09 0.13
C ALA A 68 -8.95 10.61 0.23
N GLU A 69 -8.60 11.35 -0.82
CA GLU A 69 -8.83 12.78 -0.89
C GLU A 69 -10.31 13.14 -0.92
N ALA A 70 -11.09 12.51 -1.79
CA ALA A 70 -12.51 12.82 -1.98
C ALA A 70 -13.36 12.55 -0.73
N MET A 71 -12.96 11.58 0.10
CA MET A 71 -13.72 11.14 1.28
C MET A 71 -13.07 11.57 2.61
N ASP A 72 -11.97 12.33 2.55
CA ASP A 72 -11.15 12.73 3.70
C ASP A 72 -10.68 11.54 4.56
N LEU A 73 -10.24 10.47 3.90
CA LEU A 73 -9.69 9.29 4.55
C LEU A 73 -8.18 9.47 4.78
N SER A 74 -7.66 8.63 5.66
CA SER A 74 -6.23 8.46 5.86
C SER A 74 -5.63 7.42 4.90
N ILE A 75 -4.30 7.32 4.88
CA ILE A 75 -3.55 6.31 4.12
C ILE A 75 -2.80 5.39 5.06
N CYS A 76 -2.86 4.09 4.77
CA CYS A 76 -1.90 3.10 5.25
C CYS A 76 -0.85 2.90 4.16
N PHE A 77 0.40 3.23 4.47
CA PHE A 77 1.51 2.97 3.56
C PHE A 77 2.07 1.59 3.83
N ASP A 78 1.84 0.68 2.88
CA ASP A 78 2.37 -0.67 2.92
C ASP A 78 3.71 -0.75 2.17
N THR A 79 4.76 -0.98 2.93
CA THR A 79 6.14 -0.96 2.42
C THR A 79 6.43 -2.08 1.43
N GLY A 80 5.95 -3.30 1.68
CA GLY A 80 6.25 -4.43 0.81
C GLY A 80 5.38 -4.46 -0.44
N HIS A 81 4.13 -4.04 -0.36
CA HIS A 81 3.27 -3.83 -1.53
C HIS A 81 3.84 -2.76 -2.45
N VAL A 82 4.31 -1.64 -1.89
CA VAL A 82 4.89 -0.54 -2.68
C VAL A 82 6.20 -0.97 -3.35
N ILE A 83 7.16 -1.56 -2.61
CA ILE A 83 8.44 -1.96 -3.22
C ILE A 83 8.25 -3.07 -4.27
N SER A 84 7.23 -3.92 -4.10
CA SER A 84 6.86 -4.96 -5.06
C SER A 84 6.01 -4.44 -6.23
N ARG A 85 5.83 -3.11 -6.34
CA ARG A 85 5.11 -2.41 -7.42
C ARG A 85 3.63 -2.78 -7.53
N GLN A 86 3.01 -3.19 -6.44
CA GLN A 86 1.59 -3.55 -6.44
C GLN A 86 0.68 -2.38 -6.79
N PRO A 87 0.88 -1.14 -6.30
CA PRO A 87 0.02 -0.01 -6.65
C PRO A 87 0.23 0.53 -8.08
N GLY A 88 1.22 0.01 -8.80
CA GLY A 88 1.62 0.49 -10.12
C GLY A 88 3.13 0.67 -10.27
N PRO A 89 3.59 1.16 -11.44
CA PRO A 89 5.01 1.24 -11.79
C PRO A 89 5.72 2.46 -11.18
N PHE A 90 5.38 2.81 -9.94
CA PHE A 90 5.94 3.96 -9.22
C PHE A 90 7.19 3.56 -8.43
N SER A 91 8.06 4.53 -8.15
CA SER A 91 9.17 4.30 -7.23
C SER A 91 8.69 4.32 -5.78
N PHE A 92 9.39 3.62 -4.88
CA PHE A 92 9.04 3.60 -3.45
C PHE A 92 8.94 4.99 -2.85
N GLN A 93 9.92 5.85 -3.15
CA GLN A 93 9.97 7.23 -2.66
C GLN A 93 8.83 8.09 -3.22
N GLU A 94 8.50 7.94 -4.50
CA GLU A 94 7.38 8.65 -5.11
C GLU A 94 6.05 8.29 -4.43
N VAL A 95 5.80 7.01 -4.17
CA VAL A 95 4.57 6.61 -3.46
C VAL A 95 4.58 7.16 -2.03
N LEU A 96 5.70 7.06 -1.32
CA LEU A 96 5.82 7.58 0.04
C LEU A 96 5.47 9.07 0.09
N GLU A 97 6.09 9.88 -0.78
CA GLU A 97 5.84 11.32 -0.87
C GLU A 97 4.38 11.66 -1.13
N ARG A 98 3.72 10.90 -2.01
CA ARG A 98 2.29 11.08 -2.32
C ARG A 98 1.37 10.67 -1.16
N CYS A 99 1.80 9.75 -0.30
CA CYS A 99 1.03 9.28 0.84
C CYS A 99 1.22 10.15 2.09
N LEU A 100 2.38 10.80 2.27
CA LEU A 100 2.72 11.61 3.46
C LEU A 100 1.62 12.59 3.94
N PRO A 101 0.92 13.35 3.06
CA PRO A 101 -0.07 14.32 3.50
C PRO A 101 -1.27 13.73 4.27
N ARG A 102 -1.54 12.43 4.10
CA ARG A 102 -2.67 11.71 4.72
C ARG A 102 -2.20 10.44 5.45
N LEU A 103 -0.90 10.28 5.66
CA LEU A 103 -0.35 9.07 6.25
C LEU A 103 -0.75 8.94 7.72
N ALA A 104 -1.49 7.86 8.04
CA ALA A 104 -1.90 7.57 9.41
C ALA A 104 -1.18 6.36 10.00
N GLU A 105 -0.85 5.36 9.19
CA GLU A 105 -0.17 4.15 9.64
C GLU A 105 0.77 3.60 8.57
N VAL A 106 1.77 2.84 9.00
CA VAL A 106 2.71 2.13 8.12
C VAL A 106 2.63 0.64 8.39
N HIS A 107 2.38 -0.15 7.36
CA HIS A 107 2.60 -1.58 7.38
C HIS A 107 4.03 -1.87 6.92
N LEU A 108 4.82 -2.40 7.84
CA LEU A 108 6.25 -2.59 7.70
C LEU A 108 6.56 -4.07 7.49
N HIS A 109 6.93 -4.40 6.26
CA HIS A 109 7.53 -5.66 5.89
C HIS A 109 8.34 -5.46 4.62
N ASP A 110 9.23 -6.40 4.33
CA ASP A 110 10.08 -6.30 3.17
C ASP A 110 9.41 -6.89 1.93
N GLY A 111 10.03 -6.66 0.78
CA GLY A 111 9.58 -7.14 -0.51
C GLY A 111 10.59 -6.79 -1.59
N TYR A 112 10.35 -7.26 -2.81
CA TYR A 112 11.14 -6.89 -3.98
C TYR A 112 10.33 -7.03 -5.27
N TYR A 113 10.79 -6.34 -6.32
CA TYR A 113 10.35 -6.54 -7.69
C TYR A 113 11.57 -6.55 -8.60
N ARG A 114 11.84 -7.68 -9.25
CA ARG A 114 13.03 -7.92 -10.07
C ARG A 114 12.62 -8.39 -11.46
N GLN A 115 13.02 -7.62 -12.47
CA GLN A 115 12.98 -8.10 -13.85
C GLN A 115 14.17 -9.03 -14.09
N ARG A 116 13.90 -10.22 -14.63
CA ARG A 116 14.93 -11.18 -15.00
C ARG A 116 15.38 -10.96 -16.45
N PRO A 117 16.60 -11.39 -16.83
CA PRO A 117 17.10 -11.25 -18.20
C PRO A 117 16.23 -11.93 -19.28
N ASP A 118 15.45 -12.95 -18.90
CA ASP A 118 14.51 -13.66 -19.78
C ASP A 118 13.17 -12.92 -19.99
N GLY A 119 13.03 -11.72 -19.43
CA GLY A 119 11.81 -10.91 -19.48
C GLY A 119 10.74 -11.32 -18.46
N SER A 120 10.97 -12.37 -17.67
CA SER A 120 10.07 -12.73 -16.57
C SER A 120 10.26 -11.80 -15.36
N VAL A 121 9.24 -11.74 -14.52
CA VAL A 121 9.26 -10.93 -13.30
C VAL A 121 9.28 -11.86 -12.08
N ALA A 122 10.18 -11.58 -11.15
CA ALA A 122 10.17 -12.15 -9.81
C ALA A 122 9.78 -11.06 -8.82
N TRP A 123 8.79 -11.31 -7.99
CA TRP A 123 8.42 -10.39 -6.92
C TRP A 123 8.00 -11.18 -5.69
N ALA A 124 8.11 -10.53 -4.54
CA ALA A 124 7.61 -11.02 -3.28
C ALA A 124 7.28 -9.82 -2.38
N ASP A 125 6.34 -10.03 -1.48
CA ASP A 125 5.99 -9.16 -0.37
C ASP A 125 5.98 -10.00 0.93
N HIS A 126 5.56 -9.41 2.05
CA HIS A 126 5.47 -10.05 3.36
C HIS A 126 6.74 -10.80 3.78
N LEU A 127 7.91 -10.25 3.45
CA LEU A 127 9.18 -10.79 3.88
C LEU A 127 9.64 -10.13 5.19
N PRO A 128 10.41 -10.83 6.04
CA PRO A 128 11.14 -10.18 7.12
C PRO A 128 12.07 -9.08 6.60
N LEU A 129 12.24 -8.00 7.37
CA LEU A 129 13.17 -6.92 7.02
C LEU A 129 14.61 -7.44 6.82
N GLY A 130 15.25 -6.96 5.75
CA GLY A 130 16.58 -7.39 5.33
C GLY A 130 16.58 -8.58 4.38
N ARG A 131 15.40 -9.11 4.02
CA ARG A 131 15.23 -10.18 3.02
C ARG A 131 14.82 -9.65 1.64
N GLY A 132 14.44 -8.39 1.55
CA GLY A 132 14.05 -7.72 0.31
C GLY A 132 14.87 -6.45 0.07
N GLU A 133 14.19 -5.45 -0.47
CA GLU A 133 14.78 -4.23 -1.03
C GLU A 133 14.11 -2.95 -0.48
N VAL A 134 13.24 -3.05 0.53
CA VAL A 134 12.67 -1.86 1.17
C VAL A 134 13.80 -1.00 1.75
N PRO A 135 13.88 0.30 1.41
CA PRO A 135 14.91 1.20 1.94
C PRO A 135 14.56 1.66 3.37
N VAL A 136 14.51 0.72 4.33
CA VAL A 136 14.00 0.93 5.70
C VAL A 136 14.64 2.14 6.39
N GLY A 137 15.95 2.33 6.26
CA GLY A 137 16.62 3.47 6.88
C GLY A 137 16.20 4.82 6.28
N GLU A 138 15.92 4.88 4.98
CA GLU A 138 15.41 6.08 4.32
C GLU A 138 13.96 6.34 4.70
N LEU A 139 13.13 5.29 4.71
CA LEU A 139 11.75 5.35 5.19
C LEU A 139 11.68 5.98 6.60
N LEU A 140 12.43 5.44 7.57
CA LEU A 140 12.39 5.92 8.95
C LEU A 140 12.85 7.38 9.07
N ARG A 141 13.90 7.78 8.34
CA ARG A 141 14.34 9.19 8.30
C ARG A 141 13.29 10.10 7.69
N THR A 142 12.62 9.66 6.63
CA THR A 142 11.54 10.44 5.99
C THR A 142 10.34 10.60 6.94
N LEU A 143 9.95 9.54 7.64
CA LEU A 143 8.88 9.58 8.65
C LEU A 143 9.22 10.54 9.80
N GLU A 144 10.45 10.45 10.33
CA GLU A 144 10.95 11.34 11.37
C GLU A 144 10.96 12.81 10.91
N ALA A 145 11.49 13.09 9.71
CA ALA A 145 11.55 14.44 9.15
C ALA A 145 10.17 15.09 8.94
N HIS A 146 9.12 14.28 8.74
CA HIS A 146 7.74 14.74 8.60
C HIS A 146 6.95 14.72 9.90
N GLY A 147 7.60 14.39 11.04
CA GLY A 147 6.95 14.35 12.35
C GLY A 147 5.87 13.27 12.43
N PHE A 148 6.00 12.18 11.68
CA PHE A 148 5.05 11.07 11.73
C PHE A 148 5.05 10.44 13.12
N ALA A 149 3.85 10.36 13.72
CA ALA A 149 3.64 9.82 15.05
C ALA A 149 2.61 8.67 15.06
N GLY A 150 2.23 8.18 13.88
CA GLY A 150 1.32 7.05 13.74
C GLY A 150 2.02 5.71 14.01
N PRO A 151 1.24 4.61 14.11
CA PRO A 151 1.80 3.29 14.34
C PRO A 151 2.58 2.79 13.12
N ILE A 152 3.64 2.04 13.40
CA ILE A 152 4.36 1.20 12.45
C ILE A 152 4.10 -0.25 12.88
N ILE A 153 3.48 -1.03 11.99
CA ILE A 153 2.96 -2.36 12.30
C ILE A 153 3.70 -3.38 11.44
N PHE A 154 4.29 -4.41 12.06
CA PHE A 154 4.78 -5.56 11.29
C PHE A 154 3.59 -6.40 10.81
N GLU A 155 3.26 -6.31 9.51
CA GLU A 155 2.26 -7.19 8.89
C GLU A 155 2.93 -8.51 8.48
N LEU A 156 3.27 -9.31 9.49
CA LEU A 156 4.03 -10.55 9.36
C LEU A 156 3.58 -11.55 10.41
N MET A 157 3.87 -12.84 10.21
CA MET A 157 3.71 -13.79 11.32
C MET A 157 4.73 -13.49 12.41
N LEU A 158 4.41 -13.88 13.64
CA LEU A 158 5.24 -13.58 14.81
C LEU A 158 6.74 -13.94 14.66
N PRO A 159 7.14 -15.08 14.07
CA PRO A 159 8.56 -15.38 13.85
C PRO A 159 9.26 -14.37 12.92
N GLU A 160 8.61 -13.95 11.85
CA GLU A 160 9.13 -13.02 10.83
C GLU A 160 9.16 -11.58 11.36
N ALA A 161 8.17 -11.21 12.17
CA ALA A 161 8.16 -9.94 12.89
C ALA A 161 9.34 -9.85 13.89
N LYS A 162 9.68 -10.95 14.58
CA LYS A 162 10.85 -11.00 15.47
C LYS A 162 12.17 -10.87 14.70
N GLU A 163 12.28 -11.50 13.55
CA GLU A 163 13.44 -11.34 12.67
C GLU A 163 13.58 -9.88 12.20
N SER A 164 12.46 -9.25 11.83
CA SER A 164 12.41 -7.85 11.44
C SER A 164 12.82 -6.90 12.56
N LEU A 165 12.40 -7.18 13.80
CA LEU A 165 12.82 -6.42 14.96
C LEU A 165 14.34 -6.54 15.19
N ALA A 166 14.88 -7.76 15.13
CA ALA A 166 16.32 -7.99 15.26
C ALA A 166 17.14 -7.29 14.16
N PHE A 167 16.58 -7.13 12.96
CA PHE A 167 17.19 -6.35 11.88
C PHE A 167 17.27 -4.85 12.22
N LEU A 168 16.22 -4.29 12.83
CA LEU A 168 16.19 -2.88 13.23
C LEU A 168 17.15 -2.58 14.37
N GLU A 169 17.32 -3.49 15.34
CA GLU A 169 18.24 -3.32 16.47
C GLU A 169 19.73 -3.24 16.06
N GLN A 170 20.06 -3.62 14.83
CA GLN A 170 21.42 -3.61 14.29
C GLN A 170 21.77 -2.32 13.51
N LYS A 171 20.82 -1.40 13.33
CA LYS A 171 20.98 -0.16 12.55
C LYS A 171 20.94 1.07 13.43
#